data_AF-A0A5Q0UN36-F1
#
_entry.id   AF-A0A5Q0UN36-F1
#
_cell.length_a   1.000
_cell.length_b   1.000
_cell.length_c   1.000
_cell.angle_alpha   90.00
_cell.angle_beta   90.00
_cell.angle_gamma   90.00
#
_symmetry.space_group_name_H-M   'P 1'
#
loop_
_entity.id
_entity.type
_entity.pdbx_description
1 polymer ?
#
loop_
_entity_poly.entity_id
_entity_poly.type
_entity_poly.pdbx_seq_one_letter_code
_entity_poly.pdbx_strand_id
1 'polypeptide(L)'
;MDTLDDTDRQILELLLEDARRPYSEIGDAVDLSGPAVSDRIERLQERGLLRRFTVELDRQMLREGVSVLVELTVDPDIAADVATRLGTVDAVEHVLRTVDARLLFTATVPEADVTSLLEEWDLLQYVHEFDVRVLADTVWSPSVGSAELAPTCVECGNTVDDEGTSRVLDGTEYYFCCESCESRFVETYDQLRDGM
;
A
#
# COMPACT_ATOMS: atom_id res chain seq x y z
N MET A 1 3.44 22.70 4.66
CA MET A 1 3.13 21.26 4.74
C MET A 1 3.93 20.65 5.88
N ASP A 2 3.31 19.90 6.79
CA ASP A 2 4.11 19.13 7.76
C ASP A 2 4.64 17.90 7.03
N THR A 3 5.85 18.05 6.50
CA THR A 3 6.64 17.01 5.84
C THR A 3 6.87 15.86 6.83
N LEU A 4 7.21 14.67 6.33
CA LEU A 4 7.70 13.60 7.22
C LEU A 4 8.93 14.17 7.93
N ASP A 5 8.85 14.43 9.23
CA ASP A 5 9.98 14.97 9.97
C ASP A 5 10.99 13.84 10.31
N ASP A 6 12.18 14.20 10.76
CA ASP A 6 13.23 13.22 11.08
C ASP A 6 12.81 12.29 12.22
N THR A 7 11.92 12.75 13.12
CA THR A 7 11.38 11.93 14.20
C THR A 7 10.43 10.88 13.66
N ASP A 8 9.52 11.25 12.75
CA ASP A 8 8.61 10.33 12.09
C ASP A 8 9.38 9.27 11.28
N ARG A 9 10.46 9.66 10.60
CA ARG A 9 11.36 8.70 9.91
C ARG A 9 11.97 7.70 10.88
N GLN A 10 12.54 8.17 11.98
CA GLN A 10 13.16 7.30 12.97
C GLN A 10 12.13 6.37 13.62
N ILE A 11 10.91 6.85 13.91
CA ILE A 11 9.81 6.00 14.38
C ILE A 11 9.51 4.88 13.37
N LEU A 12 9.37 5.22 12.08
CA LEU A 12 9.11 4.24 11.03
C LEU A 12 10.25 3.22 10.88
N GLU A 13 11.51 3.65 10.96
CA GLU A 13 12.67 2.74 10.93
C GLU A 13 12.64 1.74 12.08
N LEU A 14 12.34 2.21 13.30
CA LEU A 14 12.24 1.36 14.49
C LEU A 14 11.07 0.37 14.37
N LEU A 15 9.94 0.78 13.76
CA LEU A 15 8.79 -0.09 13.52
C LEU A 15 9.01 -1.09 12.37
N LEU A 16 9.77 -0.72 11.34
CA LEU A 16 10.16 -1.65 10.27
C LEU A 16 11.09 -2.74 10.78
N GLU A 17 11.94 -2.42 11.76
CA GLU A 17 12.78 -3.40 12.46
C GLU A 17 11.95 -4.31 13.38
N ASP A 18 11.10 -3.73 14.22
CA ASP A 18 10.20 -4.47 15.10
C ASP A 18 8.89 -3.70 15.36
N ALA A 19 7.85 -4.10 14.63
CA ALA A 19 6.51 -3.53 14.75
C ALA A 19 5.87 -3.73 16.14
N ARG A 20 6.40 -4.61 16.99
CA ARG A 20 5.91 -4.87 18.35
C ARG A 20 6.66 -4.07 19.42
N ARG A 21 7.64 -3.25 19.03
CA ARG A 21 8.44 -2.45 19.96
C ARG A 21 7.51 -1.56 20.81
N PRO A 22 7.64 -1.57 22.14
CA PRO A 22 6.83 -0.71 23.00
C PRO A 22 7.01 0.77 22.66
N TYR A 23 5.93 1.53 22.61
CA TYR A 23 5.99 2.96 22.28
C TYR A 23 6.85 3.77 23.27
N SER A 24 7.00 3.30 24.51
CA SER A 24 7.94 3.88 25.47
C SER A 24 9.40 3.73 25.03
N GLU A 25 9.78 2.56 24.51
CA GLU A 25 11.15 2.31 24.03
C GLU A 25 11.43 3.08 22.73
N ILE A 26 10.42 3.20 21.85
CA ILE A 26 10.50 4.09 20.69
C ILE A 26 10.69 5.54 21.18
N GLY A 27 9.91 5.97 22.18
CA GLY A 27 9.99 7.30 22.76
C GLY A 27 11.37 7.62 23.33
N ASP A 28 11.97 6.68 24.06
CA ASP A 28 13.34 6.82 24.60
C ASP A 28 14.38 6.98 23.47
N ALA A 29 14.16 6.39 22.30
CA ALA A 29 15.07 6.47 21.15
C ALA A 29 14.94 7.78 20.34
N VAL A 30 13.79 8.46 20.43
CA VAL A 30 13.47 9.67 19.66
C VAL A 30 13.18 10.90 20.52
N ASP A 31 13.54 10.85 21.81
CA ASP A 31 13.32 11.93 22.80
C ASP A 31 11.84 12.36 22.95
N LEU A 32 10.92 11.39 22.90
CA LEU A 32 9.48 11.60 23.08
C LEU A 32 8.90 10.73 24.20
N SER A 33 7.73 11.13 24.70
CA SER A 33 6.94 10.25 25.58
C SER A 33 6.21 9.18 24.75
N GLY A 34 5.94 8.02 25.36
CA GLY A 34 5.16 6.95 24.70
C GLY A 34 3.81 7.42 24.10
N PRO A 35 3.01 8.26 24.80
CA PRO A 35 1.80 8.85 24.22
C PRO A 35 2.08 9.72 22.98
N ALA A 36 3.14 10.54 23.00
CA ALA A 36 3.50 11.36 21.85
C ALA A 36 3.91 10.50 20.62
N VAL A 37 4.54 9.36 20.84
CA VAL A 37 4.81 8.36 19.77
C VAL A 37 3.51 7.74 19.26
N SER A 38 2.56 7.40 20.13
CA SER A 38 1.24 6.90 19.72
C SER A 38 0.55 7.90 18.78
N ASP A 39 0.48 9.17 19.19
CA ASP A 39 -0.15 10.23 18.39
C ASP A 39 0.52 10.39 17.02
N ARG A 40 1.86 10.22 16.96
CA ARG A 40 2.62 10.28 15.71
C ARG A 40 2.28 9.11 14.78
N ILE A 41 2.25 7.89 15.31
CA ILE A 41 1.89 6.67 14.57
C ILE A 41 0.45 6.77 14.05
N GLU A 42 -0.48 7.21 14.89
CA GLU A 42 -1.89 7.41 14.51
C GLU A 42 -2.01 8.39 13.34
N ARG A 43 -1.32 9.54 13.40
CA ARG A 43 -1.27 10.48 12.27
C ARG A 43 -0.68 9.84 11.01
N LEU A 44 0.40 9.06 11.10
CA LEU A 44 0.97 8.37 9.94
C LEU A 44 -0.01 7.36 9.32
N GLN A 45 -0.87 6.74 10.13
CA GLN A 45 -1.93 5.85 9.66
C GLN A 45 -3.06 6.62 8.99
N GLU A 46 -3.54 7.71 9.61
CA GLU A 46 -4.59 8.58 9.07
C GLU A 46 -4.19 9.17 7.71
N ARG A 47 -2.91 9.51 7.55
CA ARG A 47 -2.32 10.00 6.29
C ARG A 47 -2.14 8.90 5.23
N GLY A 48 -2.37 7.63 5.58
CA GLY A 48 -2.21 6.47 4.69
C GLY A 48 -0.76 6.06 4.40
N LEU A 49 0.22 6.68 5.07
CA LEU A 49 1.64 6.31 4.95
C LEU A 49 1.90 4.97 5.65
N LEU A 50 1.44 4.84 6.89
CA LEU A 50 1.42 3.56 7.60
C LEU A 50 0.11 2.85 7.31
N ARG A 51 0.12 1.97 6.31
CA ARG A 51 -1.12 1.31 5.86
C ARG A 51 -1.64 0.26 6.83
N ARG A 52 -0.74 -0.50 7.46
CA ARG A 52 -1.08 -1.60 8.38
C ARG A 52 0.11 -2.05 9.20
N PHE A 53 -0.16 -2.67 10.34
CA PHE A 53 0.75 -3.59 11.01
C PHE A 53 0.46 -5.01 10.52
N THR A 54 1.50 -5.78 10.20
CA THR A 54 1.35 -7.12 9.63
C THR A 54 2.48 -8.03 10.10
N VAL A 55 2.38 -9.31 9.74
CA VAL A 55 3.40 -10.32 10.01
C VAL A 55 3.91 -10.81 8.66
N GLU A 56 5.23 -10.79 8.49
CA GLU A 56 5.87 -11.47 7.37
C GLU A 56 5.98 -12.96 7.70
N LEU A 57 5.43 -13.81 6.83
CA LEU A 57 5.47 -15.25 6.97
C LEU A 57 6.35 -15.84 5.86
N ASP A 58 7.34 -16.64 6.24
CA ASP A 58 8.02 -17.50 5.29
C ASP A 58 7.08 -18.65 4.89
N ARG A 59 6.35 -18.47 3.78
CA ARG A 59 5.44 -19.48 3.25
C ARG A 59 6.15 -20.75 2.80
N GLN A 60 7.46 -20.72 2.51
CA GLN A 60 8.20 -21.94 2.16
C GLN A 60 8.34 -22.89 3.35
N MET A 61 8.22 -22.37 4.58
CA MET A 61 8.16 -23.19 5.80
C MET A 61 6.78 -23.83 6.02
N LEU A 62 5.75 -23.36 5.33
CA LEU A 62 4.41 -23.94 5.36
C LEU A 62 4.34 -25.05 4.31
N ARG A 63 3.89 -26.26 4.69
CA ARG A 63 3.79 -27.42 3.78
C ARG A 63 2.59 -27.30 2.84
N GLU A 64 2.47 -26.19 2.15
CA GLU A 64 1.28 -25.82 1.37
C GLU A 64 1.50 -25.96 -0.15
N GLY A 65 2.75 -26.09 -0.61
CA GLY A 65 3.06 -26.32 -2.02
C GLY A 65 4.38 -25.72 -2.47
N VAL A 66 4.45 -25.36 -3.75
CA VAL A 66 5.56 -24.65 -4.38
C VAL A 66 5.18 -23.17 -4.57
N SER A 67 6.13 -22.27 -4.32
CA SER A 67 5.96 -20.85 -4.62
C SER A 67 6.21 -20.58 -6.10
N VAL A 68 5.30 -19.87 -6.74
CA VAL A 68 5.40 -19.49 -8.16
C VAL A 68 5.26 -17.99 -8.33
N LEU A 69 5.98 -17.45 -9.31
CA LEU A 69 5.73 -16.15 -9.92
C LEU A 69 5.02 -16.39 -11.25
N VAL A 70 3.89 -15.73 -11.43
CA VAL A 70 3.08 -15.82 -12.63
C VAL A 70 2.96 -14.45 -13.26
N GLU A 71 3.26 -14.34 -14.55
CA GLU A 71 2.97 -13.17 -15.37
C GLU A 71 1.74 -13.49 -16.22
N LEU A 72 0.71 -12.65 -16.18
CA LEU A 72 -0.51 -12.76 -16.99
C LEU A 72 -0.60 -11.59 -17.96
N THR A 73 -0.96 -11.91 -19.20
CA THR A 73 -1.43 -10.94 -20.19
C THR A 73 -2.95 -11.05 -20.26
N VAL A 74 -3.63 -9.92 -20.03
CA VAL A 74 -5.09 -9.78 -20.06
C VAL A 74 -5.47 -8.56 -20.91
N ASP A 75 -6.75 -8.39 -21.22
CA ASP A 75 -7.20 -7.15 -21.86
C ASP A 75 -6.97 -5.94 -20.93
N PRO A 76 -6.40 -4.82 -21.42
CA PRO A 76 -6.08 -3.67 -20.59
C PRO A 76 -7.29 -3.09 -19.84
N ASP A 77 -8.47 -3.14 -20.46
CA ASP A 77 -9.72 -2.61 -19.92
C ASP A 77 -10.19 -3.35 -18.66
N ILE A 78 -9.77 -4.61 -18.47
CA ILE A 78 -10.17 -5.45 -17.32
C ILE A 78 -9.02 -5.74 -16.36
N ALA A 79 -7.79 -5.27 -16.66
CA ALA A 79 -6.60 -5.60 -15.88
C ALA A 79 -6.73 -5.19 -14.40
N ALA A 80 -7.40 -4.06 -14.11
CA ALA A 80 -7.65 -3.60 -12.75
C ALA A 80 -8.60 -4.54 -11.98
N ASP A 81 -9.65 -5.02 -12.65
CA ASP A 81 -10.66 -5.90 -12.05
C ASP A 81 -10.06 -7.28 -11.79
N VAL A 82 -9.29 -7.81 -12.74
CA VAL A 82 -8.56 -9.09 -12.58
C VAL A 82 -7.54 -8.99 -11.43
N ALA A 83 -6.79 -7.87 -11.33
CA ALA A 83 -5.85 -7.65 -10.24
C ALA A 83 -6.55 -7.63 -8.87
N THR A 84 -7.71 -6.96 -8.79
CA THR A 84 -8.53 -6.91 -7.57
C THR A 84 -9.00 -8.31 -7.19
N ARG A 85 -9.47 -9.11 -8.16
CA ARG A 85 -9.91 -10.48 -7.93
C ARG A 85 -8.77 -11.39 -7.47
N LEU A 86 -7.60 -11.33 -8.10
CA LEU A 86 -6.39 -12.04 -7.66
C LEU A 86 -6.04 -11.71 -6.20
N GLY A 87 -6.19 -10.45 -5.79
CA GLY A 87 -5.93 -10.02 -4.40
C GLY A 87 -6.88 -10.61 -3.36
N THR A 88 -7.95 -11.30 -3.76
CA THR A 88 -8.90 -11.99 -2.86
C THR A 88 -8.61 -13.49 -2.72
N VAL A 89 -7.65 -14.02 -3.47
CA VAL A 89 -7.31 -15.44 -3.46
C VAL A 89 -6.26 -15.73 -2.39
N ASP A 90 -6.56 -16.62 -1.44
CA ASP A 90 -5.68 -16.93 -0.29
C ASP A 90 -4.28 -17.44 -0.69
N ALA A 91 -4.22 -18.15 -1.82
CA ALA A 91 -2.97 -18.66 -2.38
C ALA A 91 -2.07 -17.53 -2.92
N VAL A 92 -2.64 -16.37 -3.28
CA VAL A 92 -1.94 -15.23 -3.84
C VAL A 92 -1.46 -14.31 -2.71
N GLU A 93 -0.18 -13.95 -2.75
CA GLU A 93 0.44 -13.13 -1.70
C GLU A 93 0.67 -11.68 -2.15
N HIS A 94 1.12 -11.51 -3.40
CA HIS A 94 1.38 -10.22 -3.99
C HIS A 94 0.77 -10.17 -5.38
N VAL A 95 0.13 -9.04 -5.71
CA VAL A 95 -0.33 -8.72 -7.06
C VAL A 95 0.29 -7.39 -7.46
N LEU A 96 0.96 -7.38 -8.59
CA LEU A 96 1.56 -6.22 -9.21
C LEU A 96 0.90 -6.00 -10.56
N ARG A 97 0.62 -4.74 -10.88
CA ARG A 97 0.15 -4.34 -12.20
C ARG A 97 1.14 -3.36 -12.79
N THR A 98 1.57 -3.61 -14.01
CA THR A 98 2.47 -2.74 -14.74
C THR A 98 1.70 -1.64 -15.49
N VAL A 99 2.41 -0.61 -15.95
CA VAL A 99 1.81 0.50 -16.73
C VAL A 99 1.27 0.00 -18.07
N ASP A 100 1.89 -1.02 -18.67
CA ASP A 100 1.45 -1.71 -19.89
C ASP A 100 0.38 -2.79 -19.61
N ALA A 101 -0.29 -2.73 -18.47
CA ALA A 101 -1.43 -3.57 -18.07
C ALA A 101 -1.13 -5.08 -17.93
N ARG A 102 0.13 -5.47 -17.74
CA ARG A 102 0.47 -6.85 -17.34
C ARG A 102 0.24 -7.03 -15.85
N LEU A 103 -0.15 -8.24 -15.48
CA LEU A 103 -0.31 -8.63 -14.08
C LEU A 103 0.80 -9.60 -13.71
N LEU A 104 1.48 -9.34 -12.60
CA LEU A 104 2.41 -10.28 -12.00
C LEU A 104 1.89 -10.63 -10.62
N PHE A 105 1.87 -11.90 -10.27
CA PHE A 105 1.51 -12.30 -8.92
C PHE A 105 2.37 -13.45 -8.40
N THR A 106 2.56 -13.47 -7.09
CA THR A 106 3.18 -14.61 -6.39
C THR A 106 2.11 -15.44 -5.74
N ALA A 107 2.19 -16.76 -5.88
CA ALA A 107 1.26 -17.68 -5.24
C ALA A 107 1.96 -18.92 -4.67
N THR A 108 1.38 -19.53 -3.64
CA THR A 108 1.77 -20.86 -3.14
C THR A 108 0.75 -21.88 -3.59
N VAL A 109 1.19 -22.88 -4.34
CA VAL A 109 0.31 -23.79 -5.08
C VAL A 109 0.72 -25.25 -4.89
N PRO A 110 -0.20 -26.23 -4.72
CA PRO A 110 0.16 -27.62 -4.42
C PRO A 110 1.11 -28.23 -5.46
N GLU A 111 0.86 -27.93 -6.73
CA GLU A 111 1.69 -28.24 -7.88
C GLU A 111 1.81 -26.96 -8.72
N ALA A 112 2.87 -26.83 -9.53
CA ALA A 112 3.06 -25.67 -10.42
C ALA A 112 2.05 -25.62 -11.60
N ASP A 113 0.85 -26.20 -11.41
CA ASP A 113 -0.25 -26.19 -12.36
C ASP A 113 -1.12 -24.95 -12.17
N VAL A 114 -0.63 -23.84 -12.73
CA VAL A 114 -1.33 -22.56 -12.71
C VAL A 114 -2.58 -22.57 -13.59
N THR A 115 -2.64 -23.43 -14.61
CA THR A 115 -3.79 -23.49 -15.52
C THR A 115 -5.04 -23.90 -14.75
N SER A 116 -4.97 -25.01 -14.00
CA SER A 116 -6.11 -25.48 -13.19
C SER A 116 -6.53 -24.47 -12.12
N LEU A 117 -5.58 -23.70 -11.57
CA LEU A 117 -5.89 -22.66 -10.60
C LEU A 117 -6.60 -21.46 -11.23
N LEU A 118 -6.15 -21.01 -12.40
CA LEU A 118 -6.84 -19.96 -13.14
C LEU A 118 -8.25 -20.38 -13.55
N GLU A 119 -8.47 -21.66 -13.84
CA GLU A 119 -9.82 -22.22 -14.06
C GLU A 119 -10.66 -22.20 -12.77
N GLU A 120 -10.10 -22.68 -11.66
CA GLU A 120 -10.78 -22.72 -10.35
C GLU A 120 -11.17 -21.31 -9.88
N TRP A 121 -10.30 -20.33 -10.09
CA TRP A 121 -10.55 -18.93 -9.73
C TRP A 121 -11.44 -18.20 -10.74
N ASP A 122 -11.86 -18.88 -11.82
CA ASP A 122 -12.68 -18.34 -12.92
C ASP A 122 -12.03 -17.09 -13.55
N LEU A 123 -10.70 -17.17 -13.70
CA LEU A 123 -9.85 -16.17 -14.31
C LEU A 123 -9.34 -16.56 -15.70
N LEU A 124 -9.30 -17.87 -16.02
CA LEU A 124 -8.72 -18.36 -17.29
C LEU A 124 -9.35 -17.69 -18.53
N GLN A 125 -10.65 -17.39 -18.47
CA GLN A 125 -11.38 -16.72 -19.56
C GLN A 125 -10.88 -15.31 -19.92
N TYR A 126 -10.12 -14.67 -19.02
CA TYR A 126 -9.58 -13.33 -19.20
C TYR A 126 -8.11 -13.31 -19.63
N VAL A 127 -7.47 -14.49 -19.67
CA VAL A 127 -6.02 -14.63 -19.88
C VAL A 127 -5.74 -14.96 -21.34
N HIS A 128 -4.96 -14.10 -21.99
CA HIS A 128 -4.46 -14.34 -23.36
C HIS A 128 -3.23 -15.23 -23.36
N GLU A 129 -2.34 -15.00 -22.40
CA GLU A 129 -1.05 -15.67 -22.25
C GLU A 129 -0.61 -15.59 -20.78
N PHE A 130 0.11 -16.62 -20.33
CA PHE A 130 0.76 -16.59 -19.03
C PHE A 130 2.10 -17.33 -19.02
N ASP A 131 3.00 -16.87 -18.17
CA ASP A 131 4.29 -17.48 -17.88
C ASP A 131 4.40 -17.83 -16.40
N VAL A 132 4.92 -19.02 -16.10
CA VAL A 132 5.08 -19.51 -14.72
C VAL A 132 6.55 -19.76 -14.43
N ARG A 133 7.04 -19.25 -13.31
CA ARG A 133 8.37 -19.53 -12.79
C ARG A 133 8.27 -19.98 -11.33
N VAL A 134 8.90 -21.10 -11.00
CA VAL A 134 9.04 -21.55 -9.62
C VAL A 134 10.06 -20.67 -8.92
N LEU A 135 9.71 -20.14 -7.75
CA LEU A 135 10.58 -19.31 -6.92
C LEU A 135 11.47 -20.18 -6.05
N ALA A 136 12.75 -19.82 -5.96
CA ALA A 136 13.71 -20.46 -5.06
C ALA A 136 13.56 -19.92 -3.63
N ASP A 137 13.40 -18.61 -3.49
CA ASP A 137 13.27 -17.87 -2.24
C ASP A 137 12.66 -16.47 -2.50
N THR A 138 12.18 -15.83 -1.43
CA THR A 138 11.70 -14.44 -1.43
C THR A 138 12.33 -13.71 -0.25
N VAL A 139 12.82 -12.50 -0.46
CA VAL A 139 13.43 -11.66 0.57
C VAL A 139 12.68 -10.34 0.65
N TRP A 140 12.10 -10.03 1.81
CA TRP A 140 11.59 -8.70 2.11
C TRP A 140 12.67 -7.85 2.77
N SER A 141 12.83 -6.61 2.31
CA SER A 141 13.82 -5.67 2.86
C SER A 141 13.23 -4.25 2.81
N PRO A 142 12.28 -3.95 3.71
CA PRO A 142 11.60 -2.65 3.71
C PRO A 142 12.55 -1.55 4.19
N SER A 143 12.39 -0.35 3.63
CA SER A 143 13.13 0.84 4.06
C SER A 143 12.32 2.10 3.83
N VAL A 144 12.46 3.10 4.70
CA VAL A 144 11.88 4.44 4.49
C VAL A 144 12.64 5.19 3.38
N GLY A 145 13.93 4.89 3.19
CA GLY A 145 14.79 5.59 2.23
C GLY A 145 14.91 7.08 2.53
N SER A 146 15.30 7.87 1.53
CA SER A 146 15.29 9.35 1.61
C SER A 146 13.97 9.96 1.14
N ALA A 147 12.87 9.19 1.17
CA ALA A 147 11.62 9.62 0.57
C ALA A 147 11.04 10.84 1.29
N GLU A 148 10.63 11.83 0.51
CA GLU A 148 9.79 12.94 0.96
C GLU A 148 8.33 12.53 0.86
N LEU A 149 7.50 13.16 1.69
CA LEU A 149 6.08 12.90 1.74
C LEU A 149 5.45 13.49 0.47
N ALA A 150 4.95 12.64 -0.42
CA ALA A 150 4.45 13.03 -1.74
C ALA A 150 2.96 12.64 -1.88
N PRO A 151 2.05 13.27 -1.10
CA PRO A 151 0.65 12.89 -1.12
C PRO A 151 0.01 13.31 -2.45
N THR A 152 -1.10 12.68 -2.79
CA THR A 152 -1.85 13.01 -4.01
C THR A 152 -2.87 14.11 -3.72
N CYS A 153 -2.92 15.14 -4.57
CA CYS A 153 -3.90 16.20 -4.50
C CYS A 153 -5.31 15.61 -4.69
N VAL A 154 -6.20 15.81 -3.72
CA VAL A 154 -7.56 15.23 -3.78
C VAL A 154 -8.42 15.83 -4.90
N GLU A 155 -8.14 17.07 -5.31
CA GLU A 155 -8.90 17.77 -6.36
C GLU A 155 -8.44 17.37 -7.78
N CYS A 156 -7.13 17.31 -8.03
CA CYS A 156 -6.60 17.16 -9.39
C CYS A 156 -5.76 15.90 -9.64
N GLY A 157 -5.43 15.13 -8.60
CA GLY A 157 -4.65 13.90 -8.72
C GLY A 157 -3.15 14.09 -8.90
N ASN A 158 -2.65 15.33 -8.96
CA ASN A 158 -1.22 15.61 -9.03
C ASN A 158 -0.54 15.27 -7.70
N THR A 159 0.73 14.87 -7.77
CA THR A 159 1.59 14.82 -6.58
C THR A 159 1.72 16.21 -5.98
N VAL A 160 1.58 16.29 -4.66
CA VAL A 160 1.77 17.50 -3.88
C VAL A 160 3.22 17.53 -3.43
N ASP A 161 3.92 18.60 -3.77
CA ASP A 161 5.29 18.88 -3.36
C ASP A 161 5.31 19.81 -2.11
N ASP A 162 6.49 20.26 -1.70
CA ASP A 162 6.67 21.06 -0.49
C ASP A 162 5.92 22.42 -0.50
N GLU A 163 5.52 22.89 -1.68
CA GLU A 163 4.75 24.14 -1.86
C GLU A 163 3.23 23.93 -1.72
N GLY A 164 2.81 22.67 -1.54
CA GLY A 164 1.42 22.29 -1.33
C GLY A 164 0.80 22.74 -0.01
N THR A 165 -0.53 22.68 0.02
CA THR A 165 -1.35 22.98 1.20
C THR A 165 -2.10 21.75 1.67
N SER A 166 -2.46 21.71 2.96
CA SER A 166 -3.32 20.67 3.54
C SER A 166 -4.43 21.29 4.38
N ARG A 167 -5.55 20.57 4.50
CA ARG A 167 -6.70 21.01 5.28
C ARG A 167 -7.42 19.84 5.94
N VAL A 168 -7.75 20.01 7.22
CA VAL A 168 -8.54 19.03 7.98
C VAL A 168 -10.03 19.37 7.86
N LEU A 169 -10.83 18.42 7.36
CA LEU A 169 -12.29 18.50 7.27
C LEU A 169 -12.89 17.24 7.92
N ASP A 170 -13.78 17.43 8.90
CA ASP A 170 -14.40 16.35 9.69
C ASP A 170 -13.40 15.29 10.21
N GLY A 171 -12.22 15.74 10.64
CA GLY A 171 -11.17 14.88 11.20
C GLY A 171 -10.30 14.18 10.15
N THR A 172 -10.54 14.37 8.86
CA THR A 172 -9.70 13.82 7.78
C THR A 172 -8.80 14.93 7.21
N GLU A 173 -7.49 14.69 7.12
CA GLU A 173 -6.56 15.61 6.46
C GLU A 173 -6.54 15.37 4.93
N TYR A 174 -6.79 16.42 4.17
CA TYR A 174 -6.76 16.44 2.71
C TYR A 174 -5.56 17.26 2.20
N TYR A 175 -4.95 16.84 1.10
CA TYR A 175 -3.78 17.49 0.50
C TYR A 175 -4.11 18.10 -0.85
N PHE A 176 -3.47 19.24 -1.15
CA PHE A 176 -3.68 20.00 -2.38
C PHE A 176 -2.36 20.54 -2.93
N CYS A 177 -2.19 20.46 -4.26
CA CYS A 177 -0.99 20.98 -4.93
C CYS A 177 -0.92 22.51 -4.93
N CYS A 178 -2.00 23.22 -4.58
CA CYS A 178 -2.06 24.68 -4.50
C CYS A 178 -3.35 25.16 -3.81
N GLU A 179 -3.38 26.43 -3.36
CA GLU A 179 -4.53 27.07 -2.69
C GLU A 179 -5.83 27.04 -3.53
N SER A 180 -5.71 27.05 -4.85
CA SER A 180 -6.88 27.02 -5.74
C SER A 180 -7.55 25.64 -5.76
N CYS A 181 -6.77 24.56 -5.68
CA CYS A 181 -7.30 23.20 -5.52
C CYS A 181 -7.97 23.04 -4.14
N GLU A 182 -7.36 23.57 -3.09
CA GLU A 182 -7.96 23.59 -1.75
C GLU A 182 -9.31 24.29 -1.76
N SER A 183 -9.35 25.52 -2.29
CA SER A 183 -10.57 26.34 -2.28
C SER A 183 -11.73 25.66 -3.00
N ARG A 184 -11.47 25.06 -4.17
CA ARG A 184 -12.48 24.33 -4.96
C ARG A 184 -13.04 23.11 -4.23
N PHE A 185 -12.15 22.34 -3.63
CA PHE A 185 -12.54 21.15 -2.88
C PHE A 185 -13.36 21.51 -1.65
N VAL A 186 -12.91 22.48 -0.86
CA VAL A 186 -13.61 22.94 0.36
C VAL A 186 -15.00 23.49 0.02
N GLU A 187 -15.11 24.31 -1.03
CA GLU A 187 -16.41 24.83 -1.48
C GLU A 187 -17.36 23.69 -1.86
N THR A 188 -16.86 22.68 -2.58
CA THR A 188 -17.64 21.51 -2.95
C THR A 188 -18.04 20.68 -1.73
N TYR A 189 -17.11 20.49 -0.78
CA TYR A 189 -17.32 19.76 0.46
C TYR A 189 -18.40 20.40 1.34
N ASP A 190 -18.32 21.72 1.54
CA ASP A 190 -19.28 22.49 2.33
C ASP A 190 -20.68 22.45 1.70
N GLN A 191 -20.78 22.57 0.36
CA GLN A 191 -22.06 22.44 -0.35
C GLN A 191 -22.72 21.06 -0.16
N LEU A 192 -21.93 19.99 -0.16
CA LEU A 192 -22.42 18.63 0.05
C LEU A 192 -22.87 18.41 1.49
N ARG A 193 -22.17 19.01 2.46
CA ARG A 193 -22.52 18.92 3.88
C ARG A 193 -23.76 19.75 4.23
N ASP A 194 -23.88 20.96 3.70
CA ASP A 194 -24.99 21.88 3.98
C ASP A 194 -26.27 21.53 3.21
N GLY A 195 -26.17 20.69 2.17
CA GLY A 195 -27.29 20.13 1.42
C GLY A 195 -27.89 18.84 2.00
N MET A 196 -27.42 18.38 3.17
CA MET A 196 -27.80 17.14 3.84
C MET A 196 -28.72 17.34 5.05
#